data_AF-A0A370X683-F1
#
_entry.id   AF-A0A370X683-F1
#
_cell.length_a   1.000
_cell.length_b   1.000
_cell.length_c   1.000
_cell.angle_alpha   90.00
_cell.angle_beta   90.00
_cell.angle_gamma   90.00
#
_symmetry.space_group_name_H-M   'P 1'
#
loop_
_entity.id
_entity.type
_entity.pdbx_description
1 polymer ?
#
loop_
_entity_poly.entity_id
_entity_poly.type
_entity_poly.pdbx_seq_one_letter_code
_entity_poly.pdbx_strand_id
1 'polypeptide(L)'
;MKKYARLFPALTLIFAGCKSTPPVNGRVVPEAKLTTGQLIQSGPNRMANLELRDNLDALYVLMDKLYKRNPAEWKKGSSHSRQDAAANVRTALEQHKPLPGLDARDTAAMRLALDPEFKGDRVATLVYGLGDMLITAHGGKRQQYLIDGLDAQKVYNAARNIEITMWMLAQRRDRAGQPLLLSNADSEHERNLSFERLFGAMIGRLDLVAEFTSEKYRRSVIDYAQSFFGGQFLQFLPVSEVSAAASSL
;
A
#
# COMPACT_ATOMS: atom_id res chain seq x y z
N MET A 1 -59.46 -22.03 -40.36
CA MET A 1 -58.03 -22.17 -40.72
C MET A 1 -57.36 -20.84 -40.36
N LYS A 2 -56.27 -20.66 -39.60
CA LYS A 2 -55.37 -21.45 -38.73
C LYS A 2 -54.99 -20.48 -37.59
N LYS A 3 -54.99 -20.93 -36.32
CA LYS A 3 -54.53 -20.13 -35.17
C LYS A 3 -53.00 -20.19 -35.10
N TYR A 4 -52.31 -19.05 -35.18
CA TYR A 4 -50.85 -18.99 -34.98
C TYR A 4 -50.55 -18.85 -33.49
N ALA A 5 -50.15 -19.96 -32.86
CA ALA A 5 -49.60 -19.96 -31.51
C ALA A 5 -48.21 -19.32 -31.55
N ARG A 6 -48.05 -18.16 -30.92
CA ARG A 6 -46.74 -17.53 -30.71
C ARG A 6 -46.06 -18.22 -29.52
N LEU A 7 -45.12 -19.13 -29.80
CA LEU A 7 -44.21 -19.66 -28.80
C LEU A 7 -43.23 -18.54 -28.40
N PHE A 8 -43.29 -18.08 -27.15
CA PHE A 8 -42.22 -17.29 -26.54
C PHE A 8 -41.09 -18.24 -26.15
N PRO A 9 -39.83 -18.05 -26.59
CA PRO A 9 -38.72 -18.80 -26.04
C PRO A 9 -38.45 -18.28 -24.62
N ALA A 10 -38.62 -19.15 -23.63
CA ALA A 10 -38.17 -18.89 -22.27
C ALA A 10 -36.63 -18.83 -22.27
N LEU A 11 -36.09 -17.63 -22.05
CA LEU A 11 -34.66 -17.41 -21.89
C LEU A 11 -34.25 -17.93 -20.51
N THR A 12 -33.84 -19.20 -20.45
CA THR A 12 -33.30 -19.82 -19.24
C THR A 12 -31.92 -19.21 -18.95
N LEU A 13 -31.86 -18.27 -17.99
CA LEU A 13 -30.59 -17.76 -17.46
C LEU A 13 -29.88 -18.91 -16.72
N ILE A 14 -28.89 -19.52 -17.36
CA ILE A 14 -27.98 -20.46 -16.69
C ILE A 14 -27.03 -19.61 -15.83
N PHE A 15 -27.34 -19.47 -14.55
CA PHE A 15 -26.37 -19.03 -13.55
C PHE A 15 -25.31 -20.14 -13.42
N ALA A 16 -24.26 -20.06 -14.25
CA ALA A 16 -23.03 -20.78 -13.98
C ALA A 16 -22.41 -20.19 -12.71
N GLY A 17 -22.71 -20.79 -11.56
CA GLY A 17 -22.09 -20.42 -10.30
C GLY A 17 -20.58 -20.57 -10.42
N CYS A 18 -19.84 -19.48 -10.24
CA CYS A 18 -18.38 -19.52 -10.15
C CYS A 18 -17.99 -20.45 -8.99
N LYS A 19 -17.47 -21.63 -9.30
CA LYS A 19 -16.80 -22.46 -8.29
C LYS A 19 -15.54 -21.72 -7.86
N SER A 20 -15.47 -21.35 -6.59
CA SER A 20 -14.27 -20.79 -5.99
C SER A 20 -13.13 -21.82 -6.05
N THR A 21 -11.91 -21.34 -6.30
CA THR A 21 -10.73 -22.20 -6.33
C THR A 21 -10.52 -22.78 -4.93
N PRO A 22 -10.40 -24.11 -4.77
CA PRO A 22 -10.28 -24.73 -3.45
C PRO A 22 -8.98 -24.30 -2.77
N PRO A 23 -8.99 -24.10 -1.44
CA PRO A 23 -7.81 -23.69 -0.71
C PRO A 23 -6.72 -24.75 -0.75
N VAL A 24 -5.47 -24.32 -0.92
CA VAL A 24 -4.29 -25.19 -0.80
C VAL A 24 -3.77 -25.09 0.63
N ASN A 25 -3.60 -26.22 1.32
CA ASN A 25 -3.08 -26.29 2.70
C ASN A 25 -3.84 -25.40 3.70
N GLY A 26 -5.16 -25.29 3.56
CA GLY A 26 -6.01 -24.48 4.45
C GLY A 26 -5.80 -22.96 4.33
N ARG A 27 -4.99 -22.51 3.36
CA ARG A 27 -4.78 -21.08 3.10
C ARG A 27 -5.84 -20.60 2.14
N VAL A 28 -6.73 -19.76 2.66
CA VAL A 28 -7.73 -19.01 1.90
C VAL A 28 -7.26 -17.56 1.75
N VAL A 29 -7.54 -16.95 0.59
CA VAL A 29 -7.44 -15.49 0.46
C VAL A 29 -8.55 -14.90 1.35
N PRO A 30 -8.23 -14.07 2.35
CA PRO A 30 -9.26 -13.49 3.22
C PRO A 30 -10.25 -12.68 2.40
N GLU A 31 -11.54 -13.00 2.49
CA GLU A 31 -12.58 -12.20 1.86
C GLU A 31 -12.69 -10.84 2.55
N ALA A 32 -12.72 -9.77 1.76
CA ALA A 32 -12.85 -8.42 2.28
C ALA A 32 -14.27 -8.21 2.85
N LYS A 33 -14.38 -7.96 4.17
CA LYS A 33 -15.65 -7.53 4.76
C LYS A 33 -16.03 -6.15 4.23
N LEU A 34 -17.20 -6.04 3.60
CA LEU A 34 -17.79 -4.77 3.20
C LEU A 34 -18.09 -3.96 4.47
N THR A 35 -17.51 -2.77 4.58
CA THR A 35 -17.83 -1.79 5.63
C THR A 35 -18.41 -0.54 4.99
N THR A 36 -19.31 0.16 5.67
CA THR A 36 -20.10 1.28 5.12
C THR A 36 -19.23 2.38 4.48
N GLY A 37 -18.02 2.63 5.01
CA GLY A 37 -17.07 3.60 4.44
C GLY A 37 -16.45 3.18 3.10
N GLN A 38 -16.53 1.90 2.72
CA GLN A 38 -15.98 1.39 1.47
C GLN A 38 -16.87 1.72 0.25
N LEU A 39 -18.15 2.01 0.46
CA LEU A 39 -19.09 2.39 -0.59
C LEU A 39 -18.76 3.75 -1.23
N ILE A 40 -17.92 4.56 -0.57
CA ILE A 40 -17.53 5.91 -1.00
C ILE A 40 -16.05 5.93 -1.45
N GLN A 41 -15.41 4.76 -1.62
CA GLN A 41 -14.02 4.66 -2.08
C GLN A 41 -13.96 4.21 -3.53
N SER A 42 -13.08 4.83 -4.32
CA SER A 42 -12.75 4.34 -5.66
C SER A 42 -11.88 3.09 -5.55
N GLY A 43 -11.89 2.22 -6.55
CA GLY A 43 -11.00 1.04 -6.61
C GLY A 43 -9.52 1.37 -6.34
N PRO A 44 -8.94 2.42 -6.96
CA PRO A 44 -7.59 2.89 -6.66
C PRO A 44 -7.37 3.29 -5.20
N ASN A 45 -8.29 4.07 -4.61
CA ASN A 45 -8.14 4.54 -3.24
C ASN A 45 -8.27 3.37 -2.26
N ARG A 46 -9.08 2.36 -2.60
CA ARG A 46 -9.15 1.12 -1.86
C ARG A 46 -7.84 0.32 -1.94
N MET A 47 -7.20 0.26 -3.11
CA MET A 47 -5.90 -0.40 -3.28
C MET A 47 -4.83 0.25 -2.39
N ALA A 48 -4.73 1.59 -2.42
CA ALA A 48 -3.83 2.34 -1.55
C ALA A 48 -4.11 2.09 -0.05
N ASN A 49 -5.39 2.06 0.35
CA ASN A 49 -5.77 1.77 1.73
C ASN A 49 -5.39 0.35 2.17
N LEU A 50 -5.55 -0.65 1.29
CA LEU A 50 -5.15 -2.01 1.57
C LEU A 50 -3.63 -2.15 1.67
N GLU A 51 -2.91 -1.51 0.75
CA GLU A 51 -1.45 -1.51 0.77
C GLU A 51 -0.90 -0.88 2.05
N LEU A 52 -1.33 0.34 2.40
CA LEU A 52 -0.87 1.01 3.61
C LEU A 52 -1.18 0.18 4.87
N ARG A 53 -2.40 -0.38 4.95
CA ARG A 53 -2.79 -1.26 6.06
C ARG A 53 -1.85 -2.47 6.15
N ASP A 54 -1.69 -3.19 5.05
CA ASP A 54 -0.94 -4.44 5.01
C ASP A 54 0.56 -4.20 5.26
N ASN A 55 1.08 -3.04 4.86
CA ASN A 55 2.45 -2.64 5.15
C ASN A 55 2.66 -2.21 6.59
N LEU A 56 1.72 -1.49 7.20
CA LEU A 56 1.76 -1.23 8.65
C LEU A 56 1.65 -2.54 9.45
N ASP A 57 0.82 -3.49 9.04
CA ASP A 57 0.72 -4.79 9.69
C ASP A 57 2.04 -5.59 9.57
N ALA A 58 2.64 -5.63 8.37
CA ALA A 58 3.96 -6.24 8.17
C ALA A 58 5.05 -5.57 9.03
N LEU A 59 5.00 -4.25 9.16
CA LEU A 59 5.90 -3.46 10.00
C LEU A 59 5.74 -3.79 11.49
N TYR A 60 4.52 -4.06 11.97
CA TYR A 60 4.31 -4.52 13.35
C TYR A 60 4.83 -5.94 13.59
N VAL A 61 4.73 -6.83 12.59
CA VAL A 61 5.39 -8.15 12.68
C VAL A 61 6.91 -7.99 12.72
N LEU A 62 7.47 -7.09 11.91
CA LEU A 62 8.90 -6.77 11.93
C LEU A 62 9.34 -6.25 13.30
N MET A 63 8.56 -5.36 13.92
CA MET A 63 8.82 -4.83 15.25
C MET A 63 8.87 -5.92 16.33
N ASP A 64 7.88 -6.83 16.37
CA ASP A 64 7.89 -7.93 17.35
C ASP A 64 9.11 -8.84 17.17
N LYS A 65 9.50 -9.12 15.92
CA LYS A 65 10.73 -9.89 15.62
C LYS A 65 11.99 -9.15 16.07
N LEU A 66 12.09 -7.85 15.80
CA LEU A 66 13.23 -7.04 16.22
C LEU A 66 13.36 -7.01 17.73
N TYR A 67 12.27 -6.79 18.48
CA TYR A 67 12.34 -6.80 19.94
C TYR A 67 12.67 -8.18 20.52
N LYS A 68 12.19 -9.28 19.89
CA LYS A 68 12.55 -10.64 20.31
C LYS A 68 14.06 -10.88 20.19
N ARG A 69 14.69 -10.36 19.14
CA ARG A 69 16.15 -10.45 18.94
C ARG A 69 16.95 -9.41 19.71
N ASN A 70 16.33 -8.28 20.05
CA ASN A 70 16.98 -7.16 20.74
C ASN A 70 16.21 -6.81 22.03
N PRO A 71 16.17 -7.71 23.03
CA PRO A 71 15.36 -7.51 24.23
C PRO A 71 15.87 -6.37 25.13
N ALA A 72 17.06 -5.84 24.88
CA ALA A 72 17.56 -4.65 25.58
C ALA A 72 16.86 -3.38 25.12
N GLU A 73 16.33 -3.32 23.89
CA GLU A 73 15.80 -2.09 23.29
C GLU A 73 14.52 -1.61 23.98
N TRP A 74 13.52 -2.49 24.14
CA TRP A 74 12.26 -2.14 24.81
C TRP A 74 12.46 -1.75 26.28
N LYS A 75 13.57 -2.18 26.90
CA LYS A 75 13.92 -1.84 28.30
C LYS A 75 14.52 -0.44 28.44
N LYS A 76 14.93 0.21 27.34
CA LYS A 76 15.45 1.58 27.36
C LYS A 76 14.34 2.62 27.49
N GLY A 77 13.12 2.25 27.12
CA GLY A 77 11.92 3.07 27.31
C GLY A 77 11.29 2.89 28.68
N SER A 78 10.15 3.53 28.89
CA SER A 78 9.34 3.41 30.12
C SER A 78 8.34 2.25 30.10
N SER A 79 8.47 1.32 29.14
CA SER A 79 7.52 0.23 28.94
C SER A 79 7.75 -0.92 29.93
N HIS A 80 6.66 -1.47 30.48
CA HIS A 80 6.72 -2.58 31.44
C HIS A 80 6.98 -3.94 30.79
N SER A 81 6.66 -4.08 29.49
CA SER A 81 6.89 -5.29 28.71
C SER A 81 7.18 -4.98 27.25
N ARG A 82 7.64 -6.01 26.51
CA ARG A 82 7.80 -5.95 25.04
C ARG A 82 6.48 -5.59 24.35
N GLN A 83 5.38 -6.17 24.82
CA GLN A 83 4.05 -5.95 24.29
C GLN A 83 3.61 -4.51 24.53
N ASP A 84 3.92 -3.93 25.70
CA ASP A 84 3.59 -2.54 25.99
C ASP A 84 4.42 -1.58 25.13
N ALA A 85 5.71 -1.86 24.92
CA ALA A 85 6.55 -1.08 24.00
C ALA A 85 6.00 -1.11 22.57
N ALA A 86 5.61 -2.29 22.08
CA ALA A 86 4.98 -2.45 20.77
C ALA A 86 3.63 -1.70 20.69
N ALA A 87 2.80 -1.79 21.73
CA ALA A 87 1.52 -1.10 21.79
C ALA A 87 1.70 0.42 21.76
N ASN A 88 2.66 0.97 22.49
CA ASN A 88 2.97 2.40 22.50
C ASN A 88 3.32 2.92 21.10
N VAL A 89 4.17 2.19 20.36
CA VAL A 89 4.53 2.56 18.98
C VAL A 89 3.30 2.51 18.05
N ARG A 90 2.49 1.44 18.15
CA ARG A 90 1.26 1.31 17.37
C ARG A 90 0.29 2.45 17.67
N THR A 91 0.05 2.78 18.95
CA THR A 91 -0.84 3.87 19.35
C THR A 91 -0.32 5.22 18.86
N ALA A 92 0.98 5.47 18.92
CA ALA A 92 1.58 6.69 18.38
C ALA A 92 1.30 6.84 16.87
N LEU A 93 1.49 5.77 16.09
CA LEU A 93 1.21 5.75 14.66
C LEU A 93 -0.29 5.84 14.33
N GLU A 94 -1.15 5.21 15.12
CA GLU A 94 -2.60 5.27 14.96
C GLU A 94 -3.16 6.67 15.25
N GLN A 95 -2.61 7.34 16.26
CA GLN A 95 -3.01 8.69 16.65
C GLN A 95 -2.22 9.80 15.92
N HIS A 96 -1.28 9.42 15.05
CA HIS A 96 -0.35 10.33 14.37
C HIS A 96 0.40 11.29 15.32
N LYS A 97 0.75 10.78 16.50
CA LYS A 97 1.48 11.49 17.56
C LYS A 97 2.96 11.12 17.56
N PRO A 98 3.85 12.01 18.03
CA PRO A 98 5.23 11.66 18.28
C PRO A 98 5.32 10.58 19.36
N LEU A 99 6.38 9.76 19.29
CA LEU A 99 6.76 8.93 20.43
C LEU A 99 7.24 9.82 21.58
N PRO A 100 6.96 9.47 22.85
CA PRO A 100 7.47 10.22 23.99
C PRO A 100 8.99 10.36 23.95
N GLY A 101 9.50 11.59 24.02
CA GLY A 101 10.94 11.89 23.98
C GLY A 101 11.59 11.79 22.60
N LEU A 102 10.79 11.67 21.53
CA LEU A 102 11.26 11.64 20.15
C LEU A 102 10.59 12.75 19.33
N ASP A 103 11.34 13.79 19.00
CA ASP A 103 10.88 14.87 18.11
C ASP A 103 11.06 14.54 16.63
N ALA A 104 11.92 13.57 16.31
CA ALA A 104 12.20 13.16 14.94
C ALA A 104 11.06 12.31 14.35
N ARG A 105 10.79 12.52 13.06
CA ARG A 105 9.74 11.85 12.27
C ARG A 105 10.28 11.30 10.96
N ASP A 106 9.50 10.45 10.30
CA ASP A 106 9.85 9.85 9.01
C ASP A 106 11.32 9.37 8.94
N THR A 107 12.04 9.77 7.89
CA THR A 107 13.44 9.45 7.62
C THR A 107 14.40 10.02 8.68
N ALA A 108 14.04 11.10 9.38
CA ALA A 108 14.86 11.63 10.46
C ALA A 108 14.86 10.68 11.68
N ALA A 109 13.71 10.10 12.02
CA ALA A 109 13.64 9.07 13.05
C ALA A 109 14.40 7.81 12.64
N MET A 110 14.28 7.37 11.38
CA MET A 110 15.02 6.22 10.86
C MET A 110 16.54 6.42 10.96
N ARG A 111 17.04 7.60 10.58
CA ARG A 111 18.44 7.98 10.71
C ARG A 111 18.90 8.01 12.17
N LEU A 112 18.08 8.56 13.06
CA LEU A 112 18.39 8.59 14.49
C LEU A 112 18.48 7.18 15.10
N ALA A 113 17.54 6.30 14.74
CA ALA A 113 17.53 4.91 15.21
C ALA A 113 18.78 4.11 14.79
N LEU A 114 19.41 4.50 13.69
CA LEU A 114 20.60 3.86 13.12
C LEU A 114 21.89 4.66 13.36
N ASP A 115 21.84 5.68 14.21
CA ASP A 115 23.01 6.43 14.66
C ASP A 115 23.73 5.66 15.78
N PRO A 116 25.03 5.31 15.67
CA PRO A 116 25.76 4.60 16.73
C PRO A 116 25.72 5.27 18.11
N GLU A 117 25.58 6.59 18.18
CA GLU A 117 25.54 7.34 19.43
C GLU A 117 24.15 7.34 20.08
N PHE A 118 23.09 6.98 19.33
CA PHE A 118 21.73 6.96 19.84
C PHE A 118 21.56 5.96 20.99
N LYS A 119 21.00 6.44 22.10
CA LYS A 119 20.81 5.66 23.34
C LYS A 119 19.36 5.28 23.62
N GLY A 120 18.42 5.79 22.84
CA GLY A 120 17.01 5.42 22.98
C GLY A 120 16.71 4.02 22.45
N ASP A 121 15.43 3.66 22.51
CA ASP A 121 14.91 2.43 21.92
C ASP A 121 15.00 2.50 20.39
N ARG A 122 15.99 1.80 19.82
CA ARG A 122 16.25 1.77 18.38
C ARG A 122 15.11 1.11 17.61
N VAL A 123 14.48 0.09 18.19
CA VAL A 123 13.38 -0.63 17.54
C VAL A 123 12.15 0.26 17.48
N ALA A 124 11.75 0.88 18.59
CA ALA A 124 10.63 1.82 18.63
C ALA A 124 10.85 2.97 17.64
N THR A 125 12.03 3.58 17.67
CA THR A 125 12.36 4.74 16.84
C THR A 125 12.38 4.41 15.35
N LEU A 126 12.96 3.26 14.97
CA LEU A 126 13.02 2.83 13.57
C LEU A 126 11.64 2.50 13.03
N VAL A 127 10.86 1.72 13.78
CA VAL A 127 9.51 1.30 13.39
C VAL A 127 8.57 2.49 13.32
N TYR A 128 8.67 3.41 14.27
CA TYR A 128 7.93 4.67 14.23
C TYR A 128 8.28 5.48 12.98
N GLY A 129 9.57 5.68 12.68
CA GLY A 129 10.00 6.43 11.50
C GLY A 129 9.52 5.80 10.18
N LEU A 130 9.60 4.47 10.05
CA LEU A 130 9.07 3.74 8.91
C LEU A 130 7.55 3.90 8.79
N GLY A 131 6.81 3.74 9.90
CA GLY A 131 5.36 3.83 9.92
C GLY A 131 4.85 5.24 9.62
N ASP A 132 5.48 6.25 10.22
CA ASP A 132 5.16 7.66 9.98
C ASP A 132 5.43 8.00 8.52
N MET A 133 6.56 7.56 7.96
CA MET A 133 6.89 7.75 6.54
C MET A 133 5.84 7.11 5.61
N LEU A 134 5.38 5.90 5.91
CA LEU A 134 4.32 5.25 5.14
C LEU A 134 3.02 6.06 5.18
N ILE A 135 2.64 6.59 6.34
CA ILE A 135 1.45 7.44 6.48
C ILE A 135 1.65 8.77 5.73
N THR A 136 2.82 9.39 5.84
CA THR A 136 3.19 10.63 5.16
C THR A 136 3.18 10.47 3.64
N ALA A 137 3.70 9.36 3.11
CA ALA A 137 3.65 9.03 1.68
C ALA A 137 2.21 8.91 1.15
N HIS A 138 1.27 8.55 2.03
CA HIS A 138 -0.17 8.50 1.77
C HIS A 138 -0.89 9.81 2.16
N GLY A 139 -0.21 10.94 2.09
CA GLY A 139 -0.83 12.26 2.33
C GLY A 139 -1.18 12.54 3.79
N GLY A 140 -0.53 11.86 4.73
CA GLY A 140 -0.75 12.05 6.17
C GLY A 140 -2.06 11.44 6.68
N LYS A 141 -2.78 10.69 5.83
CA LYS A 141 -4.05 10.06 6.15
C LYS A 141 -3.91 8.54 6.10
N ARG A 142 -4.51 7.85 7.08
CA ARG A 142 -4.59 6.38 7.09
C ARG A 142 -5.71 5.82 6.21
N GLN A 143 -6.58 6.67 5.69
CA GLN A 143 -7.64 6.33 4.76
C GLN A 143 -7.71 7.39 3.66
N GLN A 144 -7.56 6.94 2.42
CA GLN A 144 -7.83 7.71 1.20
C GLN A 144 -9.35 7.67 0.92
N TYR A 145 -9.95 8.84 0.71
CA TYR A 145 -11.33 9.03 0.28
C TYR A 145 -11.39 9.42 -1.20
N LEU A 146 -12.58 9.46 -1.79
CA LEU A 146 -12.79 9.60 -3.25
C LEU A 146 -12.02 10.75 -3.92
N ILE A 147 -11.80 11.86 -3.21
CA ILE A 147 -11.12 13.07 -3.70
C ILE A 147 -9.61 13.11 -3.41
N ASP A 148 -9.09 12.16 -2.63
CA ASP A 148 -7.67 12.13 -2.30
C ASP A 148 -6.87 11.56 -3.48
N GLY A 149 -5.81 12.28 -3.86
CA GLY A 149 -4.83 11.84 -4.85
C GLY A 149 -3.58 11.31 -4.16
N LEU A 150 -3.11 10.14 -4.59
CA LEU A 150 -1.85 9.56 -4.12
C LEU A 150 -0.69 10.07 -4.99
N ASP A 151 0.39 10.50 -4.35
CA ASP A 151 1.61 10.93 -5.03
C ASP A 151 2.50 9.71 -5.29
N ALA A 152 2.53 9.26 -6.54
CA ALA A 152 3.29 8.08 -6.95
C ALA A 152 4.78 8.18 -6.60
N GLN A 153 5.38 9.38 -6.68
CA GLN A 153 6.79 9.58 -6.37
C GLN A 153 7.06 9.42 -4.87
N LYS A 154 6.17 9.91 -4.00
CA LYS A 154 6.30 9.74 -2.55
C LYS A 154 6.21 8.27 -2.14
N VAL A 155 5.28 7.52 -2.74
CA VAL A 155 5.14 6.07 -2.49
C VAL A 155 6.37 5.30 -2.98
N TYR A 156 6.87 5.63 -4.17
CA TYR A 156 8.12 5.04 -4.68
C TYR A 156 9.33 5.35 -3.78
N ASN A 157 9.45 6.61 -3.32
CA ASN A 157 10.51 7.01 -2.40
C ASN A 157 10.42 6.26 -1.06
N ALA A 158 9.21 5.99 -0.56
CA ALA A 158 9.02 5.15 0.61
C ALA A 158 9.56 3.73 0.39
N ALA A 159 9.32 3.12 -0.79
CA ALA A 159 9.87 1.81 -1.12
C ALA A 159 11.40 1.82 -1.09
N ARG A 160 12.03 2.82 -1.70
CA ARG A 160 13.49 2.97 -1.68
C ARG A 160 14.05 3.20 -0.28
N ASN A 161 13.36 3.98 0.56
CA ASN A 161 13.77 4.18 1.94
C ASN A 161 13.69 2.90 2.78
N ILE A 162 12.70 2.03 2.53
CA ILE A 162 12.61 0.70 3.16
C ILE A 162 13.80 -0.17 2.73
N GLU A 163 14.14 -0.18 1.44
CA GLU A 163 15.31 -0.90 0.91
C GLU A 163 16.62 -0.41 1.55
N ILE A 164 16.82 0.92 1.58
CA ILE A 164 17.98 1.55 2.23
C ILE A 164 18.04 1.16 3.72
N THR A 165 16.90 1.11 4.40
CA THR A 165 16.83 0.72 5.82
C THR A 165 17.23 -0.73 6.03
N MET A 166 16.74 -1.64 5.19
CA MET A 166 17.14 -3.04 5.21
C MET A 166 18.66 -3.17 5.02
N TRP A 167 19.23 -2.46 4.06
CA TRP A 167 20.68 -2.42 3.84
C TRP A 167 21.43 -1.85 5.06
N MET A 168 20.98 -0.73 5.63
CA MET A 168 21.63 -0.12 6.78
C MET A 168 21.56 -1.01 8.04
N LEU A 169 20.45 -1.73 8.27
CA LEU A 169 20.35 -2.70 9.36
C LEU A 169 21.38 -3.82 9.24
N ALA A 170 21.68 -4.27 8.02
CA ALA A 170 22.67 -5.30 7.77
C ALA A 170 24.12 -4.78 7.91
N GLN A 171 24.36 -3.49 7.64
CA GLN A 171 25.72 -2.93 7.52
C GLN A 171 26.18 -2.09 8.73
N ARG A 172 25.29 -1.38 9.41
CA ARG A 172 25.68 -0.47 10.49
C ARG A 172 26.19 -1.25 11.71
N ARG A 173 27.29 -0.77 12.28
CA ARG A 173 27.95 -1.32 13.47
C ARG A 173 28.17 -0.24 14.52
N ASP A 174 28.24 -0.64 15.77
CA ASP A 174 28.70 0.21 16.88
C ASP A 174 30.24 0.30 16.91
N ARG A 175 30.77 1.03 17.91
CA ARG A 175 32.22 1.17 18.11
C ARG A 175 32.94 -0.13 18.46
N ALA A 176 32.21 -1.16 18.92
CA ALA A 176 32.74 -2.48 19.21
C ALA A 176 32.63 -3.43 18.00
N GLY A 177 32.19 -2.93 16.83
CA GLY A 177 32.01 -3.72 15.62
C GLY A 177 30.76 -4.61 15.62
N GLN A 178 29.85 -4.44 16.59
CA GLN A 178 28.63 -5.22 16.70
C GLN A 178 27.47 -4.56 15.92
N PRO A 179 26.54 -5.32 15.33
CA PRO A 179 25.34 -4.75 14.69
C PRO A 179 24.54 -3.87 15.65
N LEU A 180 24.06 -2.71 15.16
CA LEU A 180 23.21 -1.83 15.99
C LEU A 180 21.87 -2.47 16.37
N LEU A 181 21.33 -3.33 15.50
CA LEU A 181 20.15 -4.16 15.75
C LEU A 181 20.37 -5.54 15.12
N LEU A 182 20.16 -6.58 15.91
CA LEU A 182 20.18 -7.96 15.46
C LEU A 182 18.91 -8.24 14.65
N SER A 183 19.07 -8.43 13.33
CA SER A 183 17.97 -8.70 12.39
C SER A 183 18.05 -10.12 11.85
N ASN A 184 18.71 -10.35 10.71
CA ASN A 184 19.01 -11.70 10.21
C ASN A 184 20.07 -12.39 11.06
N ALA A 185 20.04 -13.73 11.09
CA ALA A 185 21.15 -14.53 11.60
C ALA A 185 21.77 -15.20 10.40
N ASP A 186 23.04 -14.89 10.14
CA ASP A 186 23.92 -15.73 9.33
C ASP A 186 24.60 -16.68 10.30
N SER A 187 24.01 -17.87 10.48
CA SER A 187 24.75 -19.00 11.03
C SER A 187 25.27 -19.83 9.87
N GLU A 188 26.42 -20.50 10.04
CA GLU A 188 27.02 -21.34 8.98
C GLU A 188 26.08 -22.43 8.44
N HIS A 189 25.01 -22.77 9.18
CA HIS A 189 24.10 -23.89 8.85
C HIS A 189 22.66 -23.46 8.51
N GLU A 190 22.22 -22.25 8.88
CA GLU A 190 20.89 -21.73 8.54
C GLU A 190 20.89 -20.20 8.31
N ARG A 191 20.39 -19.79 7.13
CA ARG A 191 20.05 -18.38 6.82
C ARG A 191 18.57 -18.11 7.12
N ASN A 192 18.32 -17.28 8.14
CA ASN A 192 16.95 -16.86 8.46
C ASN A 192 16.53 -15.66 7.59
N LEU A 193 15.88 -15.93 6.45
CA LEU A 193 15.40 -14.89 5.51
C LEU A 193 14.07 -14.24 5.92
N SER A 194 13.65 -14.40 7.18
CA SER A 194 12.30 -13.99 7.59
C SER A 194 12.14 -12.48 7.79
N PHE A 195 13.23 -11.72 7.94
CA PHE A 195 13.19 -10.24 7.90
C PHE A 195 13.18 -9.75 6.46
N GLU A 196 14.03 -10.30 5.60
CA GLU A 196 14.09 -9.95 4.17
C GLU A 196 12.73 -10.16 3.49
N ARG A 197 12.02 -11.24 3.84
CA ARG A 197 10.67 -11.49 3.32
C ARG A 197 9.67 -10.41 3.75
N LEU A 198 9.79 -9.86 4.96
CA LEU A 198 8.91 -8.76 5.42
C LEU A 198 9.26 -7.46 4.69
N PHE A 199 10.54 -7.13 4.56
CA PHE A 199 11.00 -5.96 3.80
C PHE A 199 10.60 -6.05 2.33
N GLY A 200 10.90 -7.16 1.65
CA GLY A 200 10.54 -7.38 0.26
C GLY A 200 9.03 -7.36 0.00
N ALA A 201 8.23 -7.88 0.93
CA ALA A 201 6.78 -7.76 0.83
C ALA A 201 6.31 -6.29 0.93
N MET A 202 6.91 -5.48 1.80
CA MET A 202 6.58 -4.06 1.89
C MET A 202 6.98 -3.29 0.63
N ILE A 203 8.23 -3.48 0.18
CA ILE A 203 8.78 -2.86 -1.03
C ILE A 203 7.90 -3.20 -2.24
N GLY A 204 7.59 -4.48 -2.46
CA GLY A 204 6.80 -4.92 -3.61
C GLY A 204 5.39 -4.34 -3.66
N ARG A 205 4.73 -4.15 -2.50
CA ARG A 205 3.41 -3.52 -2.48
C ARG A 205 3.49 -2.02 -2.79
N LEU A 206 4.49 -1.31 -2.24
CA LEU A 206 4.71 0.11 -2.52
C LEU A 206 5.04 0.35 -4.00
N ASP A 207 5.95 -0.46 -4.56
CA ASP A 207 6.34 -0.36 -5.97
C ASP A 207 5.12 -0.55 -6.88
N LEU A 208 4.29 -1.58 -6.61
CA LEU A 208 3.09 -1.84 -7.39
C LEU A 208 2.08 -0.69 -7.32
N VAL A 209 1.85 -0.13 -6.12
CA VAL A 209 0.93 1.01 -5.95
C VAL A 209 1.49 2.27 -6.61
N ALA A 210 2.79 2.53 -6.52
CA ALA A 210 3.44 3.66 -7.18
C ALA A 210 3.31 3.57 -8.70
N GLU A 211 3.62 2.41 -9.28
CA GLU A 211 3.50 2.17 -10.73
C GLU A 211 2.05 2.33 -11.21
N PHE A 212 1.10 1.70 -10.52
CA PHE A 212 -0.32 1.81 -10.84
C PHE A 212 -0.82 3.26 -10.78
N THR A 213 -0.41 4.00 -9.75
CA THR A 213 -0.79 5.41 -9.56
C THR A 213 -0.21 6.31 -10.65
N SER A 214 1.05 6.06 -11.04
CA SER A 214 1.72 6.78 -12.13
C SER A 214 1.02 6.55 -13.47
N GLU A 215 0.69 5.30 -13.79
CA GLU A 215 0.01 4.93 -15.03
C GLU A 215 -1.40 5.53 -15.11
N LYS A 216 -2.13 5.57 -14.00
CA LYS A 216 -3.42 6.26 -13.92
C LYS A 216 -3.28 7.74 -14.24
N TYR A 217 -2.28 8.43 -13.69
CA TYR A 217 -2.09 9.86 -13.96
C TYR A 217 -1.81 10.09 -15.45
N ARG A 218 -0.92 9.29 -16.04
CA ARG A 218 -0.62 9.33 -17.48
C ARG A 218 -1.86 9.08 -18.34
N ARG A 219 -2.65 8.04 -18.04
CA ARG A 219 -3.88 7.72 -18.77
C ARG A 219 -4.97 8.76 -18.57
N SER A 220 -5.16 9.27 -17.35
CA SER A 220 -6.17 10.30 -17.07
C SER A 220 -5.86 11.59 -17.83
N VAL A 221 -4.57 11.95 -17.97
CA VAL A 221 -4.13 13.08 -18.80
C VAL A 221 -4.37 12.80 -20.28
N ILE A 222 -4.07 11.58 -20.77
CA ILE A 222 -4.32 11.18 -22.16
C ILE A 222 -5.81 11.15 -22.47
N ASP A 223 -6.64 10.54 -21.63
CA ASP A 223 -8.10 10.44 -21.80
C ASP A 223 -8.75 11.83 -21.69
N TYR A 224 -8.25 12.69 -20.79
CA TYR A 224 -8.68 14.09 -20.71
C TYR A 224 -8.29 14.84 -21.98
N ALA A 225 -7.05 14.72 -22.45
CA ALA A 225 -6.61 15.30 -23.72
C ALA A 225 -7.44 14.75 -24.89
N GLN A 226 -7.71 13.44 -24.96
CA GLN A 226 -8.51 12.82 -26.00
C GLN A 226 -9.99 13.22 -25.92
N SER A 227 -10.56 13.44 -24.74
CA SER A 227 -11.94 13.94 -24.61
C SER A 227 -12.04 15.45 -24.87
N PHE A 228 -11.01 16.22 -24.52
CA PHE A 228 -10.94 17.66 -24.76
C PHE A 228 -10.64 17.98 -26.24
N PHE A 229 -9.69 17.27 -26.84
CA PHE A 229 -9.34 17.39 -28.26
C PHE A 229 -10.25 16.57 -29.17
N GLY A 230 -10.79 15.43 -28.74
CA GLY A 230 -11.70 14.59 -29.54
C GLY A 230 -13.18 14.96 -29.40
N GLY A 231 -13.59 15.59 -28.27
CA GLY A 231 -14.96 16.07 -28.05
C GLY A 231 -15.33 17.32 -28.85
N GLN A 232 -14.34 18.02 -29.42
CA GLN A 232 -14.55 19.17 -30.31
C GLN A 232 -14.74 18.75 -31.79
N PHE A 233 -14.57 17.46 -32.14
CA PHE A 233 -14.62 16.98 -33.54
C PHE A 233 -15.69 15.94 -33.85
N LEU A 234 -16.63 15.68 -32.93
CA LEU A 234 -17.83 14.89 -33.25
C LEU A 234 -19.03 15.81 -33.48
N GLN A 235 -18.90 16.70 -34.47
CA GLN A 235 -20.08 17.19 -35.18
C GLN A 235 -20.50 16.09 -36.16
N PHE A 236 -21.71 15.55 -36.00
CA PHE A 236 -22.26 14.66 -37.01
C PHE A 236 -22.31 15.40 -38.36
N LEU A 237 -21.67 14.83 -39.39
CA LEU A 237 -21.83 15.33 -40.75
C LEU A 237 -23.23 14.95 -41.26
N PRO A 238 -24.00 15.90 -41.82
CA PRO A 238 -25.35 15.62 -42.31
C PRO A 238 -25.28 14.66 -43.50
N VAL A 239 -25.97 13.51 -43.40
CA VAL A 239 -26.19 12.59 -44.52
C VAL A 239 -27.41 13.09 -45.29
N SER A 240 -27.20 14.18 -46.03
CA SER A 240 -28.12 14.84 -46.99
C SER A 240 -29.48 15.34 -46.47
N GLU A 241 -29.69 16.66 -46.47
CA GLU A 241 -31.00 17.23 -46.80
C GLU A 241 -31.06 17.58 -48.28
N VAL A 242 -32.22 17.30 -48.88
CA VAL A 242 -32.60 17.41 -50.29
C VAL A 242 -32.34 18.82 -50.83
N SER A 243 -31.85 18.92 -52.09
CA SER A 243 -32.20 20.07 -52.93
C SER A 243 -32.72 19.59 -54.29
N ALA A 244 -33.93 20.03 -54.58
CA ALA A 244 -34.73 19.67 -55.72
C ALA A 244 -34.33 20.44 -56.99
N ALA A 245 -34.61 19.79 -58.13
CA ALA A 245 -34.98 20.37 -59.43
C ALA A 245 -33.92 21.19 -60.21
N ALA A 246 -33.56 20.72 -61.40
CA ALA A 246 -34.30 21.00 -62.65
C ALA A 246 -33.42 20.76 -63.89
N SER A 247 -34.01 20.11 -64.92
CA SER A 247 -34.04 20.56 -66.33
C SER A 247 -33.85 19.42 -67.36
N SER A 248 -34.93 19.17 -68.12
CA SER A 248 -35.00 18.92 -69.59
C SER A 248 -34.01 17.91 -70.21
N LEU A 249 -34.41 16.81 -70.88
CA LEU A 249 -35.52 16.49 -71.78
C LEU A 249 -35.89 15.01 -71.65
#